data_AF-A0A8T3NB98-F1
#
_entry.id   AF-A0A8T3NB98-F1
#
_cell.length_a   1.000
_cell.length_b   1.000
_cell.length_c   1.000
_cell.angle_alpha   90.00
_cell.angle_beta   90.00
_cell.angle_gamma   90.00
#
_symmetry.space_group_name_H-M   'P 1'
#
loop_
_entity.id
_entity.type
_entity.pdbx_description
1 polymer ?
#
loop_
_entity_poly.entity_id
_entity_poly.type
_entity_poly.pdbx_seq_one_letter_code
_entity_poly.pdbx_strand_id
1 'polypeptide(L)'
;MAHTGSSLVPRTAPFGTPVRTTESGFGRVPRVYVEGLRARAIPIELQRQTHAPLPCGRGLSPDTDHSPSFSAPDELIARLTAKRRWAPQAPPSHAYPAPRPTAGC
;
A
#
# COMPACT_ATOMS: atom_id res chain seq x y z
N MET A 1 -47.10 6.02 -8.06
CA MET A 1 -45.96 5.09 -8.23
C MET A 1 -44.76 5.72 -7.53
N ALA A 2 -44.30 5.15 -6.42
CA ALA A 2 -43.17 5.68 -5.67
C ALA A 2 -41.88 5.02 -6.16
N HIS A 3 -40.94 5.81 -6.67
CA HIS A 3 -39.60 5.32 -6.96
C HIS A 3 -38.85 5.15 -5.64
N THR A 4 -38.57 3.91 -5.25
CA THR A 4 -37.67 3.58 -4.15
C THR A 4 -36.32 4.23 -4.40
N GLY A 5 -35.96 5.22 -3.58
CA GLY A 5 -34.70 5.93 -3.68
C GLY A 5 -33.54 4.98 -3.44
N SER A 6 -32.67 4.81 -4.45
CA SER A 6 -31.37 4.18 -4.25
C SER A 6 -30.49 5.13 -3.44
N SER A 7 -30.18 4.76 -2.19
CA SER A 7 -29.20 5.46 -1.38
C SER A 7 -27.79 5.01 -1.79
N LEU A 8 -26.95 5.96 -2.23
CA LEU A 8 -25.54 5.71 -2.43
C LEU A 8 -24.85 5.68 -1.06
N VAL A 9 -24.46 4.49 -0.60
CA VAL A 9 -23.67 4.34 0.62
C VAL A 9 -22.18 4.25 0.29
N PRO A 10 -21.29 4.90 1.08
CA PRO A 10 -19.85 4.72 0.93
C PRO A 10 -19.46 3.25 1.08
N ARG A 11 -18.67 2.72 0.15
CA ARG A 11 -18.18 1.33 0.22
C ARG A 11 -17.05 1.22 1.25
N THR A 12 -17.39 0.96 2.51
CA THR A 12 -16.41 0.85 3.62
C THR A 12 -16.03 -0.58 3.98
N ALA A 13 -16.84 -1.58 3.59
CA ALA A 13 -16.60 -3.00 3.88
C ALA A 13 -15.16 -3.49 3.58
N PRO A 14 -14.48 -3.06 2.49
CA PRO A 14 -13.11 -3.49 2.21
C PRO A 14 -12.09 -3.10 3.28
N PHE A 15 -12.29 -2.01 4.03
CA PHE A 15 -11.33 -1.55 5.05
C PHE A 15 -11.34 -2.41 6.31
N GLY A 16 -12.47 -3.07 6.63
CA GLY A 16 -12.62 -3.92 7.82
C GLY A 16 -12.50 -5.42 7.54
N THR A 17 -12.43 -5.81 6.26
CA THR A 17 -12.36 -7.23 5.89
C THR A 17 -10.95 -7.77 6.17
N PRO A 18 -10.79 -8.80 7.03
CA PRO A 18 -9.46 -9.34 7.33
C PRO A 18 -8.77 -9.92 6.09
N VAL A 19 -7.52 -9.54 5.87
CA VAL A 19 -6.67 -10.13 4.82
C VAL A 19 -5.76 -11.18 5.44
N ARG A 20 -5.80 -12.40 4.91
CA ARG A 20 -4.89 -13.50 5.30
C ARG A 20 -3.76 -13.62 4.29
N THR A 21 -2.53 -13.56 4.77
CA THR A 21 -1.30 -13.68 3.96
C THR A 21 -0.43 -14.81 4.48
N THR A 22 0.48 -15.32 3.64
CA THR A 22 1.43 -16.38 4.01
C THR A 22 2.83 -16.03 3.51
N GLU A 23 3.86 -16.57 4.15
CA GLU A 23 5.25 -16.40 3.70
C GLU A 23 5.49 -17.05 2.32
N SER A 24 4.96 -18.26 2.11
CA SER A 24 5.10 -19.00 0.84
C SER A 24 4.36 -18.34 -0.33
N GLY A 25 3.35 -17.52 -0.05
CA GLY A 25 2.60 -16.72 -1.02
C GLY A 25 3.04 -15.26 -1.01
N PHE A 26 2.35 -14.44 -0.22
CA PHE A 26 2.58 -12.99 -0.13
C PHE A 26 4.04 -12.65 0.18
N GLY A 27 4.67 -13.36 1.12
CA GLY A 27 6.05 -13.11 1.57
C GLY A 27 7.09 -13.22 0.46
N ARG A 28 6.89 -14.12 -0.51
CA ARG A 28 7.82 -14.37 -1.62
C ARG A 28 7.80 -13.32 -2.73
N VAL A 29 6.74 -12.52 -2.83
CA VAL A 29 6.58 -11.55 -3.93
C VAL A 29 7.53 -10.35 -3.74
N PRO A 30 8.43 -10.05 -4.69
CA PRO A 30 9.23 -8.84 -4.66
C PRO A 30 8.32 -7.60 -4.65
N ARG A 31 8.61 -6.66 -3.75
CA ARG A 31 7.77 -5.48 -3.57
C ARG A 31 8.59 -4.21 -3.37
N VAL A 32 8.02 -3.12 -3.86
CA VAL A 32 8.49 -1.76 -3.67
C VAL A 32 7.30 -0.91 -3.27
N TYR A 33 7.51 0.03 -2.35
CA TYR A 33 6.53 1.03 -2.01
C TYR A 33 6.82 2.31 -2.78
N VAL A 34 5.78 2.94 -3.34
CA VAL A 34 5.88 4.24 -4.02
C VAL A 34 5.30 5.30 -3.09
N GLU A 35 6.16 6.18 -2.59
CA GLU A 35 5.80 7.28 -1.71
C GLU A 35 5.47 8.54 -2.50
N GLY A 36 4.33 9.17 -2.23
CA GLY A 36 4.02 10.51 -2.73
C GLY A 36 4.44 11.55 -1.70
N LEU A 37 5.54 12.28 -1.94
CA LEU A 37 6.09 13.25 -0.97
C LEU A 37 5.15 14.43 -0.68
N ARG A 38 4.24 14.75 -1.60
CA ARG A 38 3.24 15.82 -1.49
C ARG A 38 1.82 15.29 -1.33
N ALA A 39 1.67 13.99 -1.04
CA ALA A 39 0.36 13.38 -0.85
C ALA A 39 -0.37 14.00 0.36
N ARG A 40 -1.57 14.52 0.12
CA ARG A 40 -2.43 15.08 1.17
C ARG A 40 -3.44 14.07 1.70
N ALA A 41 -3.78 13.05 0.90
CA ALA A 41 -4.73 12.01 1.29
C ALA A 41 -4.15 11.07 2.35
N ILE A 42 -2.85 10.75 2.24
CA ILE A 42 -2.11 9.91 3.20
C ILE A 42 -0.76 10.60 3.45
N PRO A 43 -0.52 11.19 4.63
CA PRO A 43 0.75 11.83 4.95
C PRO A 43 1.94 10.87 4.85
N ILE A 44 3.13 11.39 4.57
CA ILE A 44 4.34 10.59 4.32
C ILE A 44 4.71 9.71 5.52
N GLU A 45 4.44 10.17 6.74
CA GLU A 45 4.66 9.41 7.97
C GLU A 45 3.79 8.16 8.02
N LEU A 46 2.52 8.28 7.65
CA LEU A 46 1.57 7.17 7.62
C LEU A 46 1.90 6.19 6.48
N GLN A 47 2.33 6.70 5.32
CA GLN A 47 2.83 5.87 4.23
C GLN A 47 4.01 5.01 4.71
N ARG A 48 4.98 5.60 5.43
CA ARG A 48 6.14 4.91 6.01
C ARG A 48 5.77 3.88 7.06
N GLN A 49 4.86 4.23 7.98
CA GLN A 49 4.33 3.27 8.96
C GLN A 49 3.68 2.06 8.29
N THR A 50 3.00 2.26 7.17
CA THR A 50 2.30 1.19 6.45
C THR A 50 3.27 0.14 5.90
N HIS A 51 4.44 0.55 5.40
CA HIS A 51 5.37 -0.36 4.74
C HIS A 51 6.64 -0.70 5.54
N ALA A 52 6.90 -0.01 6.65
CA ALA A 52 8.01 -0.33 7.56
C ALA A 52 8.04 -1.80 8.04
N PRO A 53 6.90 -2.47 8.29
CA PRO A 53 6.90 -3.88 8.72
C PRO A 53 7.16 -4.87 7.57
N LEU A 54 7.17 -4.42 6.31
CA LEU A 54 7.29 -5.27 5.14
C LEU A 54 8.74 -5.25 4.62
N PRO A 55 9.27 -6.38 4.11
CA PRO A 55 10.51 -6.41 3.35
C PRO A 55 10.26 -5.81 1.97
N CYS A 56 10.17 -4.48 1.95
CA CYS A 56 10.12 -3.68 0.76
C CYS A 56 11.55 -3.29 0.36
N GLY A 57 11.85 -3.36 -0.94
CA GLY A 57 13.04 -2.68 -1.44
C GLY A 57 12.95 -1.18 -1.17
N ARG A 58 14.11 -0.50 -1.16
CA ARG A 58 14.18 0.96 -1.00
C ARG A 58 13.08 1.62 -1.84
N GLY A 59 12.16 2.32 -1.17
CA GLY A 59 10.98 2.92 -1.79
C GLY A 59 11.35 3.89 -2.90
N LEU A 60 10.44 4.03 -3.87
CA LEU A 60 10.49 5.12 -4.84
C LEU A 60 9.75 6.30 -4.23
N SER A 61 10.40 7.45 -4.09
CA SER A 61 9.75 8.65 -3.51
C SER A 61 9.73 9.79 -4.54
N PRO A 62 8.86 9.72 -5.57
CA PRO A 62 8.63 10.84 -6.47
C PRO A 62 8.09 12.07 -5.72
N ASP A 63 8.44 13.26 -6.21
CA ASP A 63 8.02 14.54 -5.60
C ASP A 63 6.60 14.93 -6.04
N THR A 64 5.64 14.07 -5.71
CA THR A 64 4.29 14.08 -6.28
C THR A 64 3.20 13.82 -5.23
N ASP A 65 1.94 13.92 -5.64
CA ASP A 65 0.76 13.70 -4.81
C ASP A 65 0.45 12.21 -4.56
N HIS A 66 -0.78 11.92 -4.10
CA HIS A 66 -1.21 10.56 -3.77
C HIS A 66 -1.35 9.66 -5.01
N SER A 67 -1.51 10.24 -6.19
CA SER A 67 -1.87 9.56 -7.43
C SER A 67 -0.82 9.82 -8.51
N PRO A 68 0.43 9.34 -8.34
CA PRO A 68 1.55 9.61 -9.24
C PRO A 68 1.28 9.22 -10.70
N SER A 69 0.42 8.22 -10.94
CA SER A 69 0.01 7.83 -12.29
C SER A 69 -0.80 8.90 -13.04
N PHE A 70 -1.39 9.86 -12.31
CA PHE A 70 -2.13 10.99 -12.86
C PHE A 70 -1.28 12.27 -12.84
N SER A 71 -0.60 12.54 -11.74
CA SER A 71 0.09 13.81 -11.50
C SER A 71 1.51 13.87 -12.04
N ALA A 72 2.20 12.73 -12.14
CA ALA A 72 3.57 12.65 -12.63
C ALA A 72 3.86 11.30 -13.34
N PRO A 73 3.10 10.95 -14.40
CA PRO A 73 3.20 9.65 -15.06
C PRO A 73 4.61 9.37 -15.61
N ASP A 74 5.25 10.37 -16.23
CA ASP A 74 6.58 10.19 -16.83
C ASP A 74 7.67 9.94 -15.78
N GLU A 75 7.64 10.67 -14.66
CA GLU A 75 8.56 10.45 -13.54
C GLU A 75 8.35 9.06 -12.93
N LEU A 76 7.09 8.65 -12.75
CA LEU A 76 6.75 7.33 -12.25
C LEU A 76 7.29 6.23 -13.18
N ILE A 77 7.07 6.34 -14.48
CA ILE A 77 7.55 5.39 -15.49
C ILE A 77 9.08 5.32 -15.48
N ALA A 78 9.77 6.46 -15.46
CA ALA A 78 11.22 6.52 -15.42
C ALA A 78 11.78 5.77 -14.19
N ARG A 79 11.19 6.00 -13.01
CA ARG A 79 11.62 5.34 -11.76
C ARG A 79 11.35 3.84 -11.77
N LEU A 80 10.20 3.41 -12.30
CA LEU A 80 9.83 2.00 -12.39
C LEU A 80 10.71 1.24 -13.38
N THR A 81 11.01 1.83 -14.54
CA THR A 81 11.77 1.18 -15.62
C THR A 81 13.28 1.18 -15.37
N ALA A 82 13.82 2.15 -14.61
CA ALA A 82 15.21 2.14 -14.16
C ALA A 82 15.54 0.91 -13.29
N LYS A 83 14.55 0.35 -12.60
CA LYS A 83 14.66 -0.87 -11.79
C LYS A 83 14.31 -2.09 -12.62
N ARG A 84 15.27 -2.54 -13.45
CA ARG A 84 15.09 -3.69 -14.36
C ARG A 84 14.79 -5.03 -13.66
N ARG A 85 15.09 -5.16 -12.37
CA ARG A 85 14.77 -6.35 -11.57
C ARG A 85 14.46 -5.99 -10.13
N TRP A 86 13.26 -6.32 -9.69
CA TRP A 86 12.87 -6.24 -8.28
C TRP A 86 13.26 -7.56 -7.62
N ALA A 87 14.30 -7.55 -6.80
CA ALA A 87 14.68 -8.72 -6.02
C ALA A 87 13.81 -8.79 -4.74
N PRO A 88 13.42 -9.99 -4.29
CA PRO A 88 12.89 -10.14 -2.93
C PRO A 88 13.97 -9.64 -1.96
N GLN A 89 13.61 -8.69 -1.10
CA GLN A 89 14.48 -8.32 0.01
C GLN A 89 14.31 -9.35 1.11
N ALA A 90 15.40 -9.68 1.82
CA ALA A 90 15.32 -10.58 2.96
C ALA A 90 14.29 -10.05 3.97
N PRO A 91 13.49 -10.92 4.60
CA PRO A 91 12.59 -10.47 5.66
C PRO A 91 13.39 -9.72 6.74
N PRO A 92 12.84 -8.63 7.32
CA PRO A 92 13.50 -7.99 8.45
C PRO A 92 13.73 -9.01 9.57
N SER A 93 14.80 -8.85 10.34
CA SER A 93 15.14 -9.75 11.45
C SER A 93 14.11 -9.75 12.58
N HIS A 94 13.14 -8.83 12.56
CA HIS A 94 12.01 -8.86 13.46
C HIS A 94 10.85 -9.65 12.83
N ALA A 95 10.31 -10.61 13.56
CA ALA A 95 9.09 -11.30 13.17
C ALA A 95 7.97 -10.29 12.89
N TYR A 96 7.11 -10.59 11.92
CA TYR A 96 5.88 -9.84 11.74
C TYR A 96 5.11 -9.83 13.06
N PRO A 97 4.64 -8.65 13.54
CA PRO A 97 3.77 -8.64 14.70
C PRO A 97 2.52 -9.48 14.38
N ALA A 98 2.18 -10.40 15.28
CA ALA A 98 0.95 -11.17 15.17
C ALA A 98 -0.24 -10.21 14.97
N PRO A 99 -1.26 -10.59 14.17
CA PRO A 99 -2.46 -9.78 14.04
C PRO A 99 -2.99 -9.48 15.44
N ARG A 100 -3.20 -8.19 15.75
CA ARG A 100 -3.77 -7.81 17.04
C ARG A 100 -5.11 -8.54 17.16
N PRO A 101 -5.44 -9.16 18.31
CA PRO A 101 -6.74 -9.76 18.49
C PRO A 101 -7.78 -8.69 18.20
N THR A 102 -8.69 -8.99 17.27
CA THR A 102 -9.88 -8.18 17.06
C THR A 102 -10.62 -8.15 18.39
N ALA A 103 -10.64 -6.99 19.06
CA ALA A 103 -11.51 -6.78 20.19
C ALA A 103 -12.94 -7.02 19.69
N GLY A 104 -13.52 -8.15 20.08
CA GLY A 104 -14.93 -8.44 19.84
C GLY A 104 -15.76 -7.41 20.59
N CYS A 105 -16.63 -6.72 19.86
CA CYS A 105 -17.88 -6.22 20.40
C CYS A 105 -18.96 -7.27 20.14
#